data_AF-A0A2S2DKI2-F1
#
_entry.id   AF-A0A2S2DKI2-F1
#
_cell.length_a   1.000
_cell.length_b   1.000
_cell.length_c   1.000
_cell.angle_alpha   90.00
_cell.angle_beta   90.00
_cell.angle_gamma   90.00
#
_symmetry.space_group_name_H-M   'P 1'
#
loop_
_entity.id
_entity.type
_entity.pdbx_description
1 polymer ?
#
loop_
_entity_poly.entity_id
_entity_poly.type
_entity_poly.pdbx_seq_one_letter_code
_entity_poly.pdbx_strand_id
1 'polypeptide(L)'
;MALSAVPEEREAGTLVLSGCMDDTYELMGISRDLRTVHPGGSITYVSPIFRATSGTERRRIESNLTFGDQGPKTFNLLSVVSLDLPHCVPNHSWQLEYERLLELEYWCACADHDVPVAITERIELLRTAPGVGLENNLFWPSPQGVTLKLAADFTMIPTYDGRRVISQADTFAIITSLFHKYRQGVPKKARLVCRTYERTVISPESFQRFSDGVIQASFLRAAREGEIAYSNCDEIVSERMFAFLSGEVAGACESGGHALMEYLIALLVGRLTLHQKHARELLANVVDKAIADHFTIIAMFLMSEMEQNRQTRSST
;
A
#
# COMPACT_ATOMS: atom_id res chain seq x y z
N MET A 1 66.89 -23.67 15.34
CA MET A 1 66.37 -23.26 16.66
C MET A 1 66.27 -21.74 16.65
N ALA A 2 65.09 -21.22 16.29
CA ALA A 2 64.58 -19.88 16.59
C ALA A 2 63.24 -19.77 15.87
N LEU A 3 62.17 -20.17 16.56
CA LEU A 3 60.80 -19.83 16.22
C LEU A 3 60.70 -18.29 16.24
N SER A 4 60.56 -17.65 15.08
CA SER A 4 60.09 -16.26 15.04
C SER A 4 58.56 -16.30 14.93
N ALA A 5 57.93 -15.81 15.99
CA ALA A 5 56.51 -15.81 16.27
C ALA A 5 55.60 -15.63 15.05
N VAL A 6 54.62 -16.54 14.95
CA VAL A 6 53.33 -16.27 14.30
C VAL A 6 52.77 -15.00 14.94
N PRO A 7 52.34 -13.98 14.19
CA PRO A 7 51.77 -12.79 14.80
C PRO A 7 50.52 -13.22 15.58
N GLU A 8 50.43 -12.81 16.85
CA GLU A 8 49.23 -12.95 17.68
C GLU A 8 47.99 -12.58 16.88
N GLU A 9 47.04 -13.52 16.79
CA GLU A 9 45.73 -13.32 16.20
C GLU A 9 45.06 -12.14 16.91
N ARG A 10 45.11 -10.97 16.26
CA ARG A 10 44.37 -9.80 16.72
C ARG A 10 42.90 -10.19 16.66
N GLU A 11 42.22 -10.14 17.80
CA GLU A 11 40.76 -10.09 17.90
C GLU A 11 40.25 -8.88 17.10
N ALA A 12 40.15 -9.01 15.78
CA ALA A 12 39.69 -7.91 14.94
C ALA A 12 38.15 -7.90 15.00
N GLY A 13 37.59 -6.72 15.27
CA GLY A 13 36.17 -6.48 15.17
C GLY A 13 35.82 -6.04 13.75
N THR A 14 34.82 -6.67 13.14
CA THR A 14 34.27 -6.24 11.85
C THR A 14 32.95 -5.51 12.07
N LEU A 15 32.80 -4.35 11.45
CA LEU A 15 31.57 -3.57 11.45
C LEU A 15 30.92 -3.61 10.07
N VAL A 16 29.69 -4.11 10.00
CA VAL A 16 28.88 -4.14 8.78
C VAL A 16 27.81 -3.07 8.90
N LEU A 17 27.86 -2.07 8.01
CA LEU A 17 26.90 -0.98 7.96
C LEU A 17 25.97 -1.18 6.77
N SER A 18 24.66 -1.16 7.02
CA SER A 18 23.63 -1.07 5.98
C SER A 18 22.74 0.14 6.24
N GLY A 19 22.22 0.78 5.19
CA GLY A 19 21.26 1.89 5.33
C GLY A 19 19.86 1.39 5.71
N CYS A 20 19.45 0.25 5.18
CA CYS A 20 18.21 -0.43 5.51
C CYS A 20 18.43 -1.93 5.38
N MET A 21 17.87 -2.71 6.30
CA MET A 21 17.87 -4.16 6.23
C MET A 21 16.46 -4.61 5.88
N ASP A 22 16.29 -5.17 4.67
CA ASP A 22 15.05 -5.76 4.18
C ASP A 22 15.27 -7.14 3.53
N ASP A 23 16.34 -7.31 2.75
CA ASP A 23 16.78 -8.61 2.24
C ASP A 23 17.78 -9.27 3.19
N THR A 24 17.36 -10.41 3.72
CA THR A 24 18.12 -11.16 4.70
C THR A 24 19.14 -12.10 4.05
N TYR A 25 18.97 -12.42 2.76
CA TYR A 25 19.86 -13.33 2.05
C TYR A 25 21.22 -12.69 1.80
N GLU A 26 21.27 -11.42 1.42
CA GLU A 26 22.53 -10.69 1.20
C GLU A 26 23.34 -10.58 2.49
N LEU A 27 22.70 -10.18 3.59
CA LEU A 27 23.34 -10.08 4.90
C LEU A 27 23.81 -11.44 5.45
N MET A 28 23.05 -12.51 5.22
CA MET A 28 23.49 -13.87 5.54
C MET A 28 24.65 -14.33 4.65
N GLY A 29 24.70 -13.89 3.39
CA GLY A 29 25.85 -14.07 2.48
C GLY A 29 27.10 -13.40 3.04
N ILE A 30 27.01 -12.10 3.34
CA ILE A 30 28.10 -11.32 3.96
C ILE A 30 28.57 -11.97 5.26
N SER A 31 27.64 -12.40 6.12
CA SER A 31 27.96 -13.11 7.36
C SER A 31 28.80 -14.36 7.13
N ARG A 32 28.47 -15.14 6.09
CA ARG A 32 29.17 -16.38 5.74
C ARG A 32 30.58 -16.11 5.21
N ASP A 33 30.72 -15.10 4.36
CA ASP A 33 31.99 -14.72 3.78
C ASP A 33 32.93 -14.16 4.86
N LEU A 34 32.41 -13.31 5.75
CA LEU A 34 33.17 -12.75 6.87
C LEU A 34 33.65 -13.82 7.86
N ARG A 35 32.86 -14.88 8.11
CA ARG A 35 33.30 -16.01 8.94
C ARG A 35 34.47 -16.78 8.33
N THR A 36 34.58 -16.79 7.00
CA THR A 36 35.68 -17.45 6.29
C THR A 36 36.96 -16.60 6.34
N VAL A 37 36.80 -15.29 6.20
CA VAL A 37 37.92 -14.33 6.20
C VAL A 37 38.45 -14.09 7.61
N HIS A 38 37.59 -14.17 8.62
CA HIS A 38 37.94 -13.81 10.00
C HIS A 38 37.44 -14.84 11.04
N PRO A 39 38.08 -16.02 11.09
CA PRO A 39 37.71 -17.07 12.05
C PRO A 39 37.92 -16.57 13.49
N GLY A 40 36.90 -16.74 14.34
CA GLY A 40 36.96 -16.40 15.76
C GLY A 40 36.82 -14.90 16.12
N GLY A 41 36.70 -13.99 15.16
CA GLY A 41 36.49 -12.58 15.48
C GLY A 41 35.03 -12.17 15.68
N SER A 42 34.82 -10.94 16.12
CA SER A 42 33.48 -10.40 16.40
C SER A 42 32.95 -9.58 15.23
N ILE A 43 31.68 -9.79 14.88
CA ILE A 43 30.98 -9.04 13.84
C ILE A 43 29.85 -8.23 14.50
N THR A 44 29.77 -6.95 14.19
CA THR A 44 28.66 -6.07 14.59
C THR A 44 27.96 -5.56 13.34
N TYR A 45 26.66 -5.85 13.23
CA TYR A 45 25.79 -5.34 12.19
C TYR A 45 25.07 -4.11 12.71
N VAL A 46 25.11 -3.02 11.96
CA VAL A 46 24.36 -1.81 12.26
C VAL A 46 23.52 -1.44 11.06
N SER A 47 22.21 -1.37 11.28
CA SER A 47 21.26 -0.87 10.28
C SER A 47 20.24 0.03 10.98
N PRO A 48 20.18 1.34 10.69
CA PRO A 48 19.27 2.24 11.38
C PRO A 48 17.81 1.81 11.17
N ILE A 49 17.48 1.25 10.01
CA ILE A 49 16.15 0.73 9.68
C ILE A 49 16.23 -0.79 9.50
N PHE A 50 15.32 -1.50 10.17
CA PHE A 50 15.09 -2.93 9.99
C PHE A 50 13.64 -3.16 9.55
N ARG A 51 13.45 -3.50 8.28
CA ARG A 51 12.19 -3.97 7.75
C ARG A 51 12.11 -5.50 7.79
N ALA A 52 11.06 -6.03 8.40
CA ALA A 52 10.73 -7.45 8.35
C ALA A 52 9.28 -7.62 7.90
N THR A 53 8.87 -8.84 7.54
CA THR A 53 7.46 -9.12 7.22
C THR A 53 6.65 -9.59 8.40
N SER A 54 7.31 -9.98 9.49
CA SER A 54 6.66 -10.30 10.77
C SER A 54 7.65 -10.29 11.91
N GLY A 55 7.17 -10.06 13.13
CA GLY A 55 7.98 -10.22 14.34
C GLY A 55 8.55 -11.64 14.53
N THR A 56 7.93 -12.67 13.95
CA THR A 56 8.50 -14.02 13.90
C THR A 56 9.71 -14.11 12.97
N GLU A 57 9.60 -13.55 11.78
CA GLU A 57 10.70 -13.50 10.83
C GLU A 57 11.86 -12.64 11.37
N ARG A 58 11.54 -11.47 11.95
CA ARG A 58 12.53 -10.58 12.56
C ARG A 58 13.37 -11.31 13.61
N ARG A 59 12.73 -12.00 14.56
CA ARG A 59 13.42 -12.80 15.59
C ARG A 59 14.27 -13.92 14.99
N ARG A 60 13.82 -14.53 13.89
CA ARG A 60 14.59 -15.56 13.17
C ARG A 60 15.86 -14.95 12.55
N ILE A 61 15.76 -13.79 11.93
CA ILE A 61 16.90 -13.07 11.33
C ILE A 61 17.88 -12.64 12.42
N GLU A 62 17.39 -12.02 13.50
CA GLU A 62 18.18 -11.64 14.66
C GLU A 62 18.94 -12.85 15.22
N SER A 63 18.25 -13.98 15.42
CA SER A 63 18.87 -15.21 15.91
C SER A 63 19.93 -15.73 14.95
N ASN A 64 19.68 -15.73 13.63
CA ASN A 64 20.63 -16.26 12.65
C ASN A 64 21.89 -15.39 12.52
N LEU A 65 21.73 -14.07 12.53
CA LEU A 65 22.84 -13.13 12.39
C LEU A 65 23.68 -13.03 13.67
N THR A 66 23.07 -13.20 14.84
CA THR A 66 23.76 -13.10 16.14
C THR A 66 24.40 -14.41 16.59
N PHE A 67 24.15 -15.52 15.89
CA PHE A 67 24.70 -16.84 16.21
C PHE A 67 26.06 -17.05 15.53
N GLY A 68 27.07 -17.44 16.32
CA GLY A 68 28.42 -17.75 15.87
C GLY A 68 29.02 -18.94 16.61
N ASP A 69 30.33 -19.12 16.52
CA ASP A 69 31.04 -20.31 17.04
C ASP A 69 30.97 -20.42 18.58
N GLN A 70 30.75 -19.30 19.27
CA GLN A 70 30.58 -19.24 20.73
C GLN A 70 29.09 -19.31 21.15
N GLY A 71 28.19 -19.64 20.21
CA GLY A 71 26.76 -19.76 20.45
C GLY A 71 25.95 -18.48 20.20
N PRO A 72 24.75 -18.34 20.81
CA PRO A 72 23.89 -17.19 20.59
C PRO A 72 24.52 -15.90 21.17
N LYS A 73 24.37 -14.77 20.46
CA LYS A 73 24.96 -13.46 20.79
C LYS A 73 26.49 -13.38 20.67
N THR A 74 27.10 -14.25 19.87
CA THR A 74 28.50 -14.09 19.45
C THR A 74 28.68 -12.81 18.62
N PHE A 75 27.66 -12.45 17.84
CA PHE A 75 27.61 -11.24 17.04
C PHE A 75 26.50 -10.30 17.52
N ASN A 76 26.64 -9.02 17.21
CA ASN A 76 25.69 -7.98 17.59
C ASN A 76 24.91 -7.46 16.37
N LEU A 77 23.63 -7.19 16.57
CA LEU A 77 22.80 -6.50 15.60
C LEU A 77 22.15 -5.29 16.28
N LEU A 78 22.43 -4.10 15.75
CA LEU A 78 21.90 -2.84 16.26
C LEU A 78 20.99 -2.20 15.21
N SER A 79 19.76 -1.90 15.61
CA SER A 79 18.80 -1.13 14.80
C SER A 79 18.10 -0.06 15.61
N VAL A 80 17.84 1.08 15.00
CA VAL A 80 17.16 2.21 15.64
C VAL A 80 15.65 2.06 15.52
N VAL A 81 15.17 1.69 14.32
CA VAL A 81 13.75 1.52 14.02
C VAL A 81 13.53 0.15 13.39
N SER A 82 12.57 -0.61 13.92
CA SER A 82 12.15 -1.88 13.33
C SER A 82 10.68 -1.82 12.92
N LEU A 83 10.39 -2.14 11.66
CA LEU A 83 9.06 -2.06 11.07
C LEU A 83 8.66 -3.41 10.48
N ASP A 84 7.45 -3.85 10.81
CA ASP A 84 6.83 -5.00 10.17
C ASP A 84 5.95 -4.49 9.01
N LEU A 85 6.37 -4.78 7.78
CA LEU A 85 5.71 -4.33 6.54
C LEU A 85 5.43 -5.52 5.62
N PRO A 86 4.40 -5.46 4.77
CA PRO A 86 4.15 -6.51 3.80
C PRO A 86 5.32 -6.61 2.81
N HIS A 87 5.49 -7.78 2.17
CA HIS A 87 6.38 -7.91 1.03
C HIS A 87 6.01 -6.91 -0.07
N CYS A 88 7.02 -6.36 -0.75
CA CYS A 88 6.80 -5.66 -2.00
C CYS A 88 6.28 -6.67 -3.01
N VAL A 89 5.06 -6.47 -3.50
CA VAL A 89 4.50 -7.25 -4.60
C VAL A 89 4.56 -6.41 -5.86
N PRO A 90 4.88 -7.01 -7.02
CA PRO A 90 4.92 -6.27 -8.28
C PRO A 90 3.54 -5.72 -8.63
N ASN A 91 2.47 -6.47 -8.30
CA ASN A 91 1.10 -6.07 -8.58
C ASN A 91 0.50 -5.18 -7.46
N HIS A 92 1.11 -4.03 -7.21
CA HIS A 92 0.63 -3.06 -6.22
C HIS A 92 -0.41 -2.10 -6.80
N SER A 93 -1.06 -1.29 -5.95
CA SER A 93 -2.22 -0.48 -6.37
C SER A 93 -1.91 0.49 -7.49
N TRP A 94 -0.72 1.10 -7.47
CA TRP A 94 -0.28 2.02 -8.52
C TRP A 94 0.09 1.35 -9.83
N GLN A 95 0.61 0.11 -9.78
CA GLN A 95 0.90 -0.66 -11.00
C GLN A 95 -0.42 -1.05 -11.69
N LEU A 96 -1.38 -1.55 -10.91
CA LEU A 96 -2.74 -1.82 -11.40
C LEU A 96 -3.41 -0.57 -11.96
N GLU A 97 -3.29 0.57 -11.28
CA GLU A 97 -3.82 1.85 -11.77
C GLU A 97 -3.19 2.21 -13.12
N TYR A 98 -1.87 2.14 -13.24
CA TYR A 98 -1.15 2.45 -14.47
C TYR A 98 -1.63 1.59 -15.64
N GLU A 99 -1.70 0.26 -15.44
CA GLU A 99 -2.19 -0.68 -16.46
C GLU A 99 -3.62 -0.36 -16.88
N ARG A 100 -4.52 -0.09 -15.92
CA ARG A 100 -5.92 0.21 -16.20
C ARG A 100 -6.14 1.58 -16.84
N LEU A 101 -5.30 2.57 -16.56
CA LEU A 101 -5.36 3.87 -17.23
C LEU A 101 -4.88 3.77 -18.69
N LEU A 102 -3.90 2.92 -19.00
CA LEU A 102 -3.50 2.64 -20.38
C LEU A 102 -4.61 1.93 -21.17
N GLU A 103 -5.31 0.99 -20.53
CA GLU A 103 -6.47 0.33 -21.14
C GLU A 103 -7.62 1.32 -21.40
N LEU A 104 -7.84 2.26 -20.47
CA LEU A 104 -8.80 3.35 -20.64
C LEU A 104 -8.39 4.28 -21.79
N GLU A 105 -7.12 4.67 -21.89
CA GLU A 105 -6.60 5.49 -22.99
C GLU A 105 -6.84 4.80 -24.35
N TYR A 106 -6.58 3.50 -24.44
CA TYR A 106 -6.87 2.72 -25.64
C TYR A 106 -8.37 2.64 -25.95
N TRP A 107 -9.20 2.46 -24.92
CA TRP A 107 -10.66 2.45 -25.06
C TRP A 107 -11.18 3.79 -25.58
N CYS A 108 -10.68 4.91 -25.05
CA CYS A 108 -11.02 6.26 -25.53
C CYS A 108 -10.72 6.42 -27.02
N ALA A 109 -9.54 5.97 -27.47
CA ALA A 109 -9.17 6.01 -28.89
C ALA A 109 -10.10 5.14 -29.78
N CYS A 110 -10.57 4.00 -29.26
CA CYS A 110 -11.49 3.13 -29.99
C CYS A 110 -12.94 3.65 -29.99
N ALA A 111 -13.35 4.36 -28.94
CA ALA A 111 -14.70 4.89 -28.76
C ALA A 111 -14.87 6.34 -29.24
N ASP A 112 -13.84 6.94 -29.84
CA ASP A 112 -13.81 8.34 -30.30
C ASP A 112 -14.07 9.34 -29.15
N HIS A 113 -13.46 9.06 -27.99
CA HIS A 113 -13.47 9.94 -26.81
C HIS A 113 -12.11 10.60 -26.62
N ASP A 114 -12.11 11.88 -26.26
CA ASP A 114 -10.90 12.57 -25.84
C ASP A 114 -10.43 12.04 -24.47
N VAL A 115 -9.12 11.85 -24.33
CA VAL A 115 -8.49 11.48 -23.06
C VAL A 115 -8.27 12.74 -22.22
N PRO A 116 -8.87 12.85 -21.02
CA PRO A 116 -8.68 14.01 -20.17
C PRO A 116 -7.21 14.19 -19.77
N VAL A 117 -6.73 15.44 -19.78
CA VAL A 117 -5.33 15.80 -19.46
C VAL A 117 -4.87 15.23 -18.12
N ALA A 118 -5.74 15.24 -17.11
CA ALA A 118 -5.43 14.70 -15.78
C ALA A 118 -5.09 13.20 -15.80
N ILE A 119 -5.67 12.43 -16.73
CA ILE A 119 -5.35 11.00 -16.92
C ILE A 119 -3.96 10.86 -17.56
N THR A 120 -3.68 11.62 -18.62
CA THR A 120 -2.36 11.61 -19.28
C THR A 120 -1.24 12.02 -18.31
N GLU A 121 -1.44 13.09 -17.53
CA GLU A 121 -0.50 13.52 -16.50
C GLU A 121 -0.27 12.44 -15.43
N ARG A 122 -1.32 11.74 -15.03
CA ARG A 122 -1.22 10.64 -14.07
C ARG A 122 -0.43 9.47 -14.64
N ILE A 123 -0.67 9.09 -15.89
CA ILE A 123 0.07 8.01 -16.58
C ILE A 123 1.56 8.33 -16.59
N GLU A 124 1.95 9.55 -16.95
CA GLU A 124 3.36 9.96 -16.96
C GLU A 124 4.00 9.98 -15.56
N LEU A 125 3.25 10.44 -14.55
CA LEU A 125 3.70 10.40 -13.16
C LEU A 125 3.97 8.95 -12.72
N LEU A 126 3.04 8.03 -12.98
CA LEU A 126 3.18 6.62 -12.60
C LEU A 126 4.28 5.90 -13.36
N ARG A 127 4.52 6.29 -14.63
CA ARG A 127 5.62 5.75 -15.44
C ARG A 127 6.98 6.11 -14.87
N THR A 128 7.14 7.32 -14.34
CA THR A 128 8.43 7.84 -13.84
C THR A 128 8.66 7.52 -12.35
N ALA A 129 7.60 7.30 -11.59
CA ALA A 129 7.64 7.08 -10.14
C ALA A 129 8.59 5.97 -9.65
N PRO A 130 8.72 4.78 -10.30
CA PRO A 130 9.60 3.72 -9.80
C PRO A 130 11.09 4.12 -9.70
N GLY A 131 11.53 5.08 -10.53
CA GLY A 131 12.93 5.53 -10.54
C GLY A 131 13.26 6.62 -9.51
N VAL A 132 12.26 7.40 -9.08
CA VAL A 132 12.46 8.59 -8.23
C VAL A 132 11.85 8.43 -6.84
N GLY A 133 10.82 7.61 -6.72
CA GLY A 133 9.95 7.55 -5.55
C GLY A 133 8.99 8.75 -5.49
N LEU A 134 7.89 8.58 -4.76
CA LEU A 134 6.89 9.62 -4.53
C LEU A 134 6.72 9.84 -3.03
N GLU A 135 6.86 11.08 -2.57
CA GLU A 135 6.56 11.50 -1.20
C GLU A 135 5.17 12.13 -1.08
N ASN A 136 4.80 12.94 -2.08
CA ASN A 136 3.50 13.59 -2.25
C ASN A 136 2.99 13.35 -3.68
N ASN A 137 1.70 13.63 -3.92
CA ASN A 137 0.99 13.27 -5.15
C ASN A 137 0.87 11.75 -5.37
N LEU A 138 0.88 10.97 -4.27
CA LEU A 138 0.62 9.53 -4.29
C LEU A 138 -0.82 9.24 -4.69
N PHE A 139 -1.73 10.11 -4.23
CA PHE A 139 -3.17 10.01 -4.46
C PHE A 139 -3.64 11.07 -5.45
N TRP A 140 -4.77 10.81 -6.08
CA TRP A 140 -5.50 11.83 -6.85
C TRP A 140 -5.93 13.00 -5.94
N PRO A 141 -5.98 14.22 -6.47
CA PRO A 141 -6.51 15.37 -5.75
C PRO A 141 -8.02 15.22 -5.51
N SER A 142 -8.57 16.08 -4.64
CA SER A 142 -10.01 16.20 -4.46
C SER A 142 -10.70 16.64 -5.76
N PRO A 143 -12.03 16.53 -5.87
CA PRO A 143 -12.78 17.03 -7.02
C PRO A 143 -12.51 18.51 -7.36
N GLN A 144 -12.11 19.31 -6.37
CA GLN A 144 -11.75 20.73 -6.52
C GLN A 144 -10.26 20.95 -6.85
N GLY A 145 -9.51 19.89 -7.17
CA GLY A 145 -8.09 19.95 -7.49
C GLY A 145 -7.16 20.12 -6.28
N VAL A 146 -7.66 19.95 -5.06
CA VAL A 146 -6.87 20.16 -3.84
C VAL A 146 -6.13 18.88 -3.46
N THR A 147 -4.82 18.97 -3.24
CA THR A 147 -4.00 17.85 -2.76
C THR A 147 -4.50 17.36 -1.40
N LEU A 148 -4.71 16.05 -1.27
CA LEU A 148 -5.15 15.44 -0.02
C LEU A 148 -4.09 15.58 1.08
N LYS A 149 -4.48 16.13 2.23
CA LYS A 149 -3.63 16.35 3.38
C LYS A 149 -4.33 15.85 4.65
N LEU A 150 -3.54 15.48 5.63
CA LEU A 150 -4.03 15.10 6.95
C LEU A 150 -4.52 16.34 7.71
N ALA A 151 -5.63 16.25 8.42
CA ALA A 151 -6.07 17.34 9.29
C ALA A 151 -5.06 17.57 10.43
N ALA A 152 -4.91 18.83 10.85
CA ALA A 152 -3.89 19.21 11.83
C ALA A 152 -4.11 18.57 13.21
N ASP A 153 -5.37 18.26 13.55
CA ASP A 153 -5.85 17.73 14.81
C ASP A 153 -6.04 16.20 14.80
N PHE A 154 -5.51 15.50 13.80
CA PHE A 154 -5.72 14.06 13.70
C PHE A 154 -5.04 13.28 14.84
N THR A 155 -5.85 12.73 15.74
CA THR A 155 -5.41 12.15 17.02
C THR A 155 -4.50 10.92 16.93
N MET A 156 -4.57 10.14 15.85
CA MET A 156 -3.82 8.87 15.74
C MET A 156 -2.40 9.06 15.23
N ILE A 157 -2.09 10.20 14.59
CA ILE A 157 -0.77 10.49 14.05
C ILE A 157 -0.29 11.80 14.67
N PRO A 158 0.67 11.77 15.61
CA PRO A 158 1.11 12.98 16.30
C PRO A 158 1.78 13.94 15.30
N THR A 159 1.09 15.03 14.98
CA THR A 159 1.59 16.12 14.14
C THR A 159 2.50 17.10 14.90
N TYR A 160 2.70 16.88 16.21
CA TYR A 160 3.41 17.78 17.13
C TYR A 160 3.02 19.25 16.93
N ASP A 161 1.73 19.55 17.13
CA ASP A 161 1.13 20.88 16.97
C ASP A 161 1.34 21.49 15.56
N GLY A 162 1.36 20.65 14.52
CA GLY A 162 1.52 21.07 13.12
C GLY A 162 2.96 21.43 12.73
N ARG A 163 3.95 21.24 13.61
CA ARG A 163 5.37 21.52 13.31
C ARG A 163 5.98 20.53 12.33
N ARG A 164 5.46 19.30 12.31
CA ARG A 164 5.86 18.28 11.34
C ARG A 164 4.78 18.18 10.26
N VAL A 165 5.13 18.56 9.04
CA VAL A 165 4.31 18.29 7.86
C VAL A 165 4.39 16.79 7.59
N ILE A 166 3.26 16.11 7.66
CA ILE A 166 3.16 14.67 7.39
C ILE A 166 2.85 14.50 5.90
N SER A 167 3.72 13.78 5.19
CA SER A 167 3.54 13.52 3.77
C SER A 167 2.44 12.48 3.51
N GLN A 168 1.98 12.40 2.26
CA GLN A 168 1.08 11.32 1.85
C GLN A 168 1.75 9.95 1.97
N ALA A 169 3.06 9.86 1.67
CA ALA A 169 3.85 8.64 1.85
C ALA A 169 3.93 8.20 3.32
N ASP A 170 4.15 9.13 4.26
CA ASP A 170 4.14 8.84 5.70
C ASP A 170 2.79 8.25 6.12
N THR A 171 1.69 8.89 5.71
CA THR A 171 0.33 8.44 6.00
C THR A 171 0.08 7.04 5.46
N PHE A 172 0.45 6.81 4.19
CA PHE A 172 0.30 5.51 3.54
C PHE A 172 1.13 4.42 4.23
N ALA A 173 2.36 4.71 4.64
CA ALA A 173 3.22 3.75 5.32
C ALA A 173 2.62 3.33 6.68
N ILE A 174 2.06 4.29 7.44
CA ILE A 174 1.37 4.02 8.71
C ILE A 174 0.15 3.13 8.48
N ILE A 175 -0.72 3.47 7.53
CA ILE A 175 -1.92 2.68 7.23
C ILE A 175 -1.56 1.29 6.71
N THR A 176 -0.55 1.17 5.85
CA THR A 176 -0.08 -0.11 5.34
C THR A 176 0.45 -1.00 6.45
N SER A 177 1.21 -0.44 7.40
CA SER A 177 1.66 -1.17 8.59
C SER A 177 0.49 -1.62 9.47
N LEU A 178 -0.51 -0.75 9.66
CA LEU A 178 -1.72 -1.08 10.40
C LEU A 178 -2.46 -2.26 9.77
N PHE A 179 -2.73 -2.21 8.46
CA PHE A 179 -3.42 -3.28 7.74
C PHE A 179 -2.62 -4.58 7.80
N HIS A 180 -1.30 -4.48 7.63
CA HIS A 180 -0.41 -5.64 7.75
C HIS A 180 -0.48 -6.29 9.13
N LYS A 181 -0.54 -5.50 10.20
CA LYS A 181 -0.75 -6.00 11.56
C LYS A 181 -2.10 -6.72 11.71
N TYR A 182 -3.18 -6.20 11.13
CA TYR A 182 -4.47 -6.89 11.10
C TYR A 182 -4.44 -8.19 10.27
N ARG A 183 -3.63 -8.26 9.21
CA ARG A 183 -3.41 -9.49 8.43
C ARG A 183 -2.56 -10.53 9.14
N GLN A 184 -1.66 -10.12 10.03
CA GLN A 184 -0.92 -11.04 10.91
C GLN A 184 -1.79 -11.56 12.06
N GLY A 185 -2.80 -10.78 12.44
CA GLY A 185 -3.71 -11.09 13.53
C GLY A 185 -3.39 -10.25 14.76
N VAL A 186 -4.41 -9.58 15.29
CA VAL A 186 -4.33 -8.84 16.54
C VAL A 186 -5.09 -9.64 17.60
N PRO A 187 -4.54 -9.85 18.81
CA PRO A 187 -5.22 -10.58 19.86
C PRO A 187 -6.65 -10.05 20.10
N LYS A 188 -7.63 -10.95 20.15
CA LYS A 188 -9.05 -10.64 20.38
C LYS A 188 -9.72 -9.75 19.30
N LYS A 189 -9.13 -9.65 18.10
CA LYS A 189 -9.71 -8.95 16.96
C LYS A 189 -9.80 -9.88 15.76
N ALA A 190 -10.77 -9.62 14.88
CA ALA A 190 -10.85 -10.31 13.60
C ALA A 190 -9.59 -10.01 12.77
N ARG A 191 -9.14 -11.03 12.03
CA ARG A 191 -7.96 -10.94 11.16
C ARG A 191 -8.44 -10.55 9.76
N LEU A 192 -7.71 -9.66 9.09
CA LEU A 192 -7.96 -9.40 7.67
C LEU A 192 -7.47 -10.62 6.86
N VAL A 193 -8.43 -11.37 6.33
CA VAL A 193 -8.20 -12.62 5.60
C VAL A 193 -9.17 -12.69 4.43
N CYS A 194 -8.65 -13.03 3.25
CA CYS A 194 -9.45 -13.45 2.10
C CYS A 194 -8.98 -14.85 1.70
N ARG A 195 -9.73 -15.87 2.11
CA ARG A 195 -9.51 -17.29 1.77
C ARG A 195 -10.81 -17.87 1.21
N THR A 196 -10.76 -19.10 0.70
CA THR A 196 -11.91 -19.79 0.09
C THR A 196 -13.11 -19.91 1.05
N TYR A 197 -12.86 -20.15 2.34
CA TYR A 197 -13.90 -20.43 3.33
C TYR A 197 -14.06 -19.34 4.41
N GLU A 198 -13.17 -18.35 4.44
CA GLU A 198 -13.19 -17.27 5.43
C GLU A 198 -12.81 -15.98 4.72
N ARG A 199 -13.71 -15.00 4.80
CA ARG A 199 -13.50 -13.67 4.24
C ARG A 199 -13.88 -12.63 5.27
N THR A 200 -12.96 -11.72 5.53
CA THR A 200 -13.20 -10.54 6.37
C THR A 200 -13.00 -9.31 5.50
N VAL A 201 -14.02 -8.46 5.47
CA VAL A 201 -13.99 -7.18 4.75
C VAL A 201 -13.90 -6.03 5.74
N ILE A 202 -13.30 -4.93 5.31
CA ILE A 202 -13.32 -3.66 6.05
C ILE A 202 -14.75 -3.13 6.01
N SER A 203 -15.32 -2.82 7.17
CA SER A 203 -16.71 -2.35 7.19
C SER A 203 -16.81 -0.93 6.60
N PRO A 204 -17.86 -0.62 5.80
CA PRO A 204 -18.04 0.70 5.19
C PRO A 204 -18.01 1.85 6.18
N GLU A 205 -18.47 1.62 7.42
CA GLU A 205 -18.48 2.59 8.52
C GLU A 205 -17.05 3.06 8.90
N SER A 206 -16.02 2.30 8.54
CA SER A 206 -14.63 2.71 8.71
C SER A 206 -14.31 3.97 7.90
N PHE A 207 -14.83 4.07 6.67
CA PHE A 207 -14.60 5.24 5.80
C PHE A 207 -15.37 6.47 6.29
N GLN A 208 -16.55 6.28 6.88
CA GLN A 208 -17.30 7.36 7.53
C GLN A 208 -16.57 7.89 8.77
N ARG A 209 -15.96 7.00 9.56
CA ARG A 209 -15.26 7.37 10.80
C ARG A 209 -13.94 8.09 10.54
N PHE A 210 -13.24 7.71 9.48
CA PHE A 210 -11.99 8.32 9.06
C PHE A 210 -12.25 9.19 7.82
N SER A 211 -12.83 10.37 8.04
CA SER A 211 -13.30 11.28 6.99
C SER A 211 -12.18 12.00 6.21
N ASP A 212 -10.95 12.01 6.72
CA ASP A 212 -9.83 12.63 6.02
C ASP A 212 -9.55 11.91 4.70
N GLY A 213 -9.63 12.65 3.60
CA GLY A 213 -9.46 12.07 2.25
C GLY A 213 -8.13 11.35 2.08
N VAL A 214 -7.04 11.84 2.69
CA VAL A 214 -5.72 11.17 2.64
C VAL A 214 -5.72 9.82 3.34
N ILE A 215 -6.51 9.66 4.41
CA ILE A 215 -6.64 8.40 5.15
C ILE A 215 -7.51 7.43 4.36
N GLN A 216 -8.64 7.90 3.83
CA GLN A 216 -9.52 7.08 2.97
C GLN A 216 -8.75 6.58 1.73
N ALA A 217 -8.03 7.46 1.05
CA ALA A 217 -7.16 7.10 -0.07
C ALA A 217 -6.11 6.06 0.34
N SER A 218 -5.45 6.26 1.49
CA SER A 218 -4.49 5.30 2.04
C SER A 218 -5.12 3.94 2.32
N PHE A 219 -6.36 3.89 2.84
CA PHE A 219 -7.09 2.64 3.08
C PHE A 219 -7.33 1.90 1.77
N LEU A 220 -7.79 2.59 0.74
CA LEU A 220 -8.09 2.02 -0.58
C LEU A 220 -6.83 1.45 -1.24
N ARG A 221 -5.71 2.18 -1.19
CA ARG A 221 -4.42 1.73 -1.75
C ARG A 221 -3.78 0.61 -0.94
N ALA A 222 -3.94 0.62 0.38
CA ALA A 222 -3.37 -0.39 1.28
C ALA A 222 -4.16 -1.71 1.28
N ALA A 223 -5.47 -1.67 0.98
CA ALA A 223 -6.33 -2.84 0.92
C ALA A 223 -5.85 -3.84 -0.15
N ARG A 224 -5.84 -5.14 0.20
CA ARG A 224 -5.59 -6.24 -0.74
C ARG A 224 -6.90 -6.69 -1.39
N GLU A 225 -6.77 -7.46 -2.46
CA GLU A 225 -7.90 -8.10 -3.12
C GLU A 225 -8.79 -8.84 -2.11
N GLY A 226 -10.09 -8.57 -2.17
CA GLY A 226 -11.08 -9.16 -1.27
C GLY A 226 -11.29 -8.43 0.05
N GLU A 227 -10.40 -7.54 0.49
CA GLU A 227 -10.55 -6.82 1.78
C GLU A 227 -11.60 -5.69 1.71
N ILE A 228 -11.90 -5.19 0.52
CA ILE A 228 -12.95 -4.19 0.23
C ILE A 228 -13.87 -4.64 -0.92
N ALA A 229 -14.00 -5.95 -1.12
CA ALA A 229 -14.82 -6.54 -2.20
C ALA A 229 -16.24 -6.85 -1.72
N TYR A 230 -17.11 -5.84 -1.67
CA TYR A 230 -18.47 -5.94 -1.16
C TYR A 230 -19.45 -6.66 -2.10
N SER A 231 -19.08 -6.87 -3.38
CA SER A 231 -19.90 -7.65 -4.33
C SER A 231 -20.14 -9.09 -3.87
N ASN A 232 -19.23 -9.64 -3.05
CA ASN A 232 -19.27 -11.01 -2.56
C ASN A 232 -19.82 -11.11 -1.13
N CYS A 233 -20.32 -10.00 -0.59
CA CYS A 233 -20.95 -9.92 0.72
C CYS A 233 -22.47 -9.94 0.60
N ASP A 234 -23.15 -9.99 1.76
CA ASP A 234 -24.57 -9.67 1.85
C ASP A 234 -24.85 -8.31 1.18
N GLU A 235 -25.95 -8.24 0.43
CA GLU A 235 -26.37 -7.05 -0.31
C GLU A 235 -26.45 -5.82 0.61
N ILE A 236 -26.84 -6.00 1.88
CA ILE A 236 -26.93 -4.93 2.89
C ILE A 236 -25.56 -4.25 3.11
N VAL A 237 -24.46 -5.00 3.10
CA VAL A 237 -23.12 -4.43 3.30
C VAL A 237 -22.70 -3.60 2.09
N SER A 238 -23.02 -4.09 0.89
CA SER A 238 -22.81 -3.37 -0.37
C SER A 238 -23.68 -2.12 -0.46
N GLU A 239 -24.93 -2.17 0.00
CA GLU A 239 -25.85 -1.03 0.06
C GLU A 239 -25.30 0.07 0.98
N ARG A 240 -24.74 -0.28 2.14
CA ARG A 240 -24.12 0.70 3.04
C ARG A 240 -22.92 1.41 2.40
N MET A 241 -22.06 0.66 1.72
CA MET A 241 -20.94 1.25 0.98
C MET A 241 -21.45 2.15 -0.15
N PHE A 242 -22.47 1.70 -0.88
CA PHE A 242 -23.11 2.49 -1.94
C PHE A 242 -23.72 3.79 -1.43
N ALA A 243 -24.45 3.76 -0.31
CA ALA A 243 -25.03 4.95 0.30
C ALA A 243 -23.95 5.96 0.72
N PHE A 244 -22.86 5.48 1.29
CA PHE A 244 -21.70 6.32 1.59
C PHE A 244 -21.10 6.95 0.32
N LEU A 245 -20.84 6.16 -0.72
CA LEU A 245 -20.27 6.66 -1.99
C LEU A 245 -21.21 7.64 -2.71
N SER A 246 -22.52 7.41 -2.63
CA SER A 246 -23.52 8.34 -3.17
C SER A 246 -23.49 9.69 -2.44
N GLY A 247 -23.24 9.67 -1.14
CA GLY A 247 -22.97 10.87 -0.34
C GLY A 247 -21.70 11.61 -0.81
N GLU A 248 -20.61 10.88 -1.07
CA GLU A 248 -19.37 11.46 -1.59
C GLU A 248 -19.57 12.10 -2.98
N VAL A 249 -20.34 11.45 -3.86
CA VAL A 249 -20.70 12.00 -5.19
C VAL A 249 -21.56 13.26 -5.05
N ALA A 250 -22.55 13.25 -4.16
CA ALA A 250 -23.39 14.42 -3.92
C ALA A 250 -22.58 15.61 -3.36
N GLY A 251 -21.65 15.33 -2.45
CA GLY A 251 -20.79 16.35 -1.83
C GLY A 251 -19.68 16.88 -2.74
N ALA A 252 -19.30 16.17 -3.80
CA ALA A 252 -18.18 16.53 -4.68
C ALA A 252 -18.32 17.92 -5.32
N CYS A 253 -19.53 18.39 -5.60
CA CYS A 253 -19.76 19.73 -6.15
C CYS A 253 -19.68 20.85 -5.09
N GLU A 254 -19.85 20.53 -3.80
CA GLU A 254 -20.09 21.50 -2.74
C GLU A 254 -18.93 21.61 -1.72
N SER A 255 -17.75 21.08 -2.05
CA SER A 255 -16.52 20.96 -1.23
C SER A 255 -16.32 19.67 -0.44
N GLY A 256 -17.23 18.69 -0.57
CA GLY A 256 -17.07 17.34 -0.05
C GLY A 256 -16.42 16.39 -1.06
N GLY A 257 -16.53 15.07 -0.80
CA GLY A 257 -16.11 14.05 -1.75
C GLY A 257 -14.58 13.94 -1.89
N HIS A 258 -13.81 14.25 -0.85
CA HIS A 258 -12.37 14.48 -0.96
C HIS A 258 -11.61 13.31 -1.60
N ALA A 259 -12.00 12.07 -1.30
CA ALA A 259 -11.37 10.87 -1.85
C ALA A 259 -12.19 10.22 -2.98
N LEU A 260 -13.18 10.89 -3.55
CA LEU A 260 -14.08 10.30 -4.56
C LEU A 260 -13.32 9.68 -5.73
N MET A 261 -12.29 10.36 -6.22
CA MET A 261 -11.47 9.85 -7.32
C MET A 261 -10.73 8.56 -6.92
N GLU A 262 -10.25 8.47 -5.69
CA GLU A 262 -9.59 7.27 -5.17
C GLU A 262 -10.57 6.09 -5.05
N TYR A 263 -11.84 6.34 -4.74
CA TYR A 263 -12.88 5.30 -4.79
C TYR A 263 -13.15 4.81 -6.22
N LEU A 264 -13.18 5.72 -7.21
CA LEU A 264 -13.30 5.35 -8.62
C LEU A 264 -12.09 4.54 -9.10
N ILE A 265 -10.88 4.95 -8.73
CA ILE A 265 -9.67 4.17 -9.03
C ILE A 265 -9.71 2.80 -8.35
N ALA A 266 -10.19 2.71 -7.11
CA ALA A 266 -10.33 1.43 -6.42
C ALA A 266 -11.32 0.48 -7.12
N LEU A 267 -12.40 1.02 -7.71
CA LEU A 267 -13.32 0.27 -8.59
C LEU A 267 -12.63 -0.13 -9.90
N LEU A 268 -11.91 0.81 -10.53
CA LEU A 268 -11.18 0.62 -11.79
C LEU A 268 -10.14 -0.52 -11.72
N VAL A 269 -9.41 -0.61 -10.61
CA VAL A 269 -8.42 -1.68 -10.37
C VAL A 269 -9.05 -2.95 -9.80
N GLY A 270 -10.38 -3.00 -9.63
CA GLY A 270 -11.12 -4.18 -9.17
C GLY A 270 -10.93 -4.55 -7.70
N ARG A 271 -10.33 -3.67 -6.88
CA ARG A 271 -10.16 -3.92 -5.44
C ARG A 271 -11.45 -3.67 -4.68
N LEU A 272 -12.03 -2.49 -4.91
CA LEU A 272 -13.37 -2.15 -4.44
C LEU A 272 -14.37 -2.77 -5.41
N THR A 273 -15.31 -3.56 -4.90
CA THR A 273 -16.41 -4.09 -5.71
C THR A 273 -17.73 -3.90 -4.98
N LEU A 274 -18.79 -3.62 -5.72
CA LEU A 274 -20.15 -3.53 -5.21
C LEU A 274 -21.03 -4.54 -5.93
N HIS A 275 -22.21 -4.82 -5.38
CA HIS A 275 -23.25 -5.54 -6.12
C HIS A 275 -23.58 -4.79 -7.41
N GLN A 276 -23.89 -5.55 -8.47
CA GLN A 276 -23.98 -5.01 -9.83
C GLN A 276 -25.00 -3.86 -9.96
N LYS A 277 -26.11 -3.93 -9.22
CA LYS A 277 -27.12 -2.87 -9.17
C LYS A 277 -26.53 -1.57 -8.62
N HIS A 278 -25.87 -1.64 -7.46
CA HIS A 278 -25.29 -0.49 -6.78
C HIS A 278 -24.11 0.12 -7.55
N ALA A 279 -23.26 -0.73 -8.15
CA ALA A 279 -22.17 -0.25 -8.99
C ALA A 279 -22.70 0.56 -10.18
N ARG A 280 -23.71 0.05 -10.88
CA ARG A 280 -24.30 0.74 -12.05
C ARG A 280 -24.92 2.08 -11.64
N GLU A 281 -25.69 2.08 -10.55
CA GLU A 281 -26.34 3.30 -10.05
C GLU A 281 -25.32 4.36 -9.62
N LEU A 282 -24.24 3.95 -8.95
CA LEU A 282 -23.15 4.85 -8.57
C LEU A 282 -22.48 5.48 -9.80
N LEU A 283 -22.13 4.67 -10.80
CA LEU A 283 -21.45 5.15 -12.00
C LEU A 283 -22.36 6.09 -12.81
N ALA A 284 -23.66 5.78 -12.91
CA ALA A 284 -24.64 6.68 -13.51
C ALA A 284 -24.69 8.02 -12.78
N ASN A 285 -24.74 8.02 -11.44
CA ASN A 285 -24.73 9.24 -10.64
C ASN A 285 -23.46 10.09 -10.86
N VAL A 286 -22.31 9.45 -11.05
CA VAL A 286 -21.04 10.15 -11.34
C VAL A 286 -21.09 10.83 -12.72
N VAL A 287 -21.61 10.14 -13.73
CA VAL A 287 -21.77 10.71 -15.07
C VAL A 287 -22.78 11.85 -15.08
N ASP A 288 -23.94 11.66 -14.43
CA ASP A 288 -25.01 12.67 -14.38
C ASP A 288 -24.57 13.96 -13.67
N LYS A 289 -23.72 13.84 -12.65
CA LYS A 289 -23.20 15.00 -11.91
C LYS A 289 -22.09 15.75 -12.66
N ALA A 290 -21.46 15.13 -13.65
CA ALA A 290 -20.44 15.72 -14.51
C ALA A 290 -19.39 16.55 -13.73
N ILE A 291 -18.82 15.96 -12.67
CA ILE A 291 -17.93 16.65 -11.72
C ILE A 291 -16.69 17.21 -12.43
N ALA A 292 -16.00 16.37 -13.21
CA ALA A 292 -14.93 16.74 -14.13
C ALA A 292 -14.72 15.60 -15.15
N ASP A 293 -14.11 15.92 -16.29
CA ASP A 293 -14.02 15.01 -17.44
C ASP A 293 -13.42 13.64 -17.10
N HIS A 294 -12.37 13.62 -16.28
CA HIS A 294 -11.71 12.37 -15.87
C HIS A 294 -12.57 11.47 -14.97
N PHE A 295 -13.47 12.03 -14.16
CA PHE A 295 -14.45 11.24 -13.39
C PHE A 295 -15.45 10.58 -14.35
N THR A 296 -15.99 11.37 -15.27
CA THR A 296 -16.99 10.93 -16.24
C THR A 296 -16.44 9.84 -17.16
N ILE A 297 -15.24 10.05 -17.71
CA ILE A 297 -14.60 9.10 -18.63
C ILE A 297 -14.30 7.76 -17.93
N ILE A 298 -13.79 7.78 -16.69
CA ILE A 298 -13.58 6.54 -15.93
C ILE A 298 -14.90 5.83 -15.64
N ALA A 299 -15.95 6.58 -15.29
CA ALA A 299 -17.26 6.00 -15.03
C ALA A 299 -17.87 5.37 -16.29
N MET A 300 -17.75 6.02 -17.45
CA MET A 300 -18.19 5.50 -18.74
C MET A 300 -17.43 4.23 -19.13
N PHE A 301 -16.09 4.22 -18.97
CA PHE A 301 -15.26 3.05 -19.21
C PHE A 301 -15.72 1.85 -18.37
N LEU A 302 -15.87 2.04 -17.05
CA LEU A 302 -16.37 1.01 -16.13
C LEU A 302 -17.77 0.50 -16.49
N MET A 303 -18.69 1.38 -16.89
CA MET A 303 -20.03 0.96 -17.34
C MET A 303 -19.95 0.10 -18.60
N SER A 304 -19.10 0.45 -19.56
CA SER A 304 -18.92 -0.31 -20.81
C SER A 304 -18.43 -1.74 -20.54
N GLU A 305 -17.51 -1.92 -19.59
CA GLU A 305 -17.02 -3.25 -19.19
C GLU A 305 -18.10 -4.08 -18.50
N MET A 306 -18.96 -3.44 -17.69
CA MET A 306 -20.10 -4.12 -17.05
C MET A 306 -21.12 -4.63 -18.07
N GLU A 307 -21.31 -3.92 -19.18
CA GLU A 307 -22.20 -4.33 -20.27
C GLU A 307 -21.62 -5.49 -21.07
N GLN A 308 -20.33 -5.42 -21.42
CA GLN A 308 -19.63 -6.50 -22.11
C GLN A 308 -19.66 -7.80 -21.30
N ASN A 309 -19.35 -7.73 -20.01
CA ASN A 309 -19.40 -8.89 -19.11
C ASN A 309 -20.80 -9.52 -18.99
N ARG A 310 -21.87 -8.71 -19.14
CA ARG A 310 -23.24 -9.22 -19.16
C ARG A 310 -23.54 -9.96 -20.46
N GLN A 311 -23.10 -9.43 -21.60
CA GLN A 311 -23.28 -10.06 -22.91
C GLN A 311 -22.57 -11.42 -22.97
N THR A 312 -21.32 -11.49 -22.50
CA THR A 312 -20.55 -12.75 -22.45
C THR A 312 -21.22 -13.82 -21.58
N ARG A 313 -21.80 -13.45 -20.43
CA ARG A 313 -22.51 -14.38 -19.54
C ARG A 313 -23.88 -14.82 -20.06
N SER A 314 -24.51 -14.04 -20.94
CA SER A 314 -25.78 -14.44 -21.58
C SER A 314 -25.60 -15.34 -22.80
N SER A 315 -24.38 -15.42 -23.35
CA SER A 315 -24.02 -16.26 -24.50
C SER A 315 -23.41 -17.62 -24.14
N THR A 316 -23.19 -17.90 -22.85
CA THR A 316 -22.70 -19.17 -22.30
C THR A 316 -23.77 -19.84 -21.46
#